data_AF-A0A565B949-F1
#
_entry.id   AF-A0A565B949-F1
#
_cell.length_a   1.000
_cell.length_b   1.000
_cell.length_c   1.000
_cell.angle_alpha   90.00
_cell.angle_beta   90.00
_cell.angle_gamma   90.00
#
_symmetry.space_group_name_H-M   'P 1'
#
loop_
_entity.id
_entity.type
_entity.pdbx_description
1 polymer ?
#
loop_
_entity_poly.entity_id
_entity_poly.type
_entity_poly.pdbx_seq_one_letter_code
_entity_poly.pdbx_strand_id
1 'polypeptide(L)'
;MKTHEYATSYTTDIEDISDEFSVDLIVKMPKIGSQRKKVHGFVTKQFKFRSMIPTTNMNLFNFASTVEKYKDPLEIIQKFYNFMLDQIAKEINDLHTLGAGGDDVDNMNKKRRRMSERKKKKWYTETLNHQLDEKSGRMEEFKSEDDRLVEIGQGLECNAREFI
;
A
#
# COMPACT_ATOMS: atom_id res chain seq x y z
N MET A 1 -4.52 -30.00 69.37
CA MET A 1 -4.33 -28.55 69.18
C MET A 1 -4.71 -28.22 67.75
N LYS A 2 -5.74 -27.41 67.52
CA LYS A 2 -6.13 -26.92 66.18
C LYS A 2 -5.73 -25.44 66.10
N THR A 3 -4.81 -25.12 65.19
CA THR A 3 -4.47 -23.74 64.84
C THR A 3 -5.57 -23.19 63.95
N HIS A 4 -6.36 -22.25 64.48
CA HIS A 4 -7.26 -21.44 63.67
C HIS A 4 -6.44 -20.40 62.91
N GLU A 5 -6.12 -20.68 61.65
CA GLU A 5 -5.79 -19.65 60.68
C GLU A 5 -7.08 -18.85 60.40
N TYR A 6 -7.28 -17.76 61.13
CA TYR A 6 -8.27 -16.77 60.73
C TYR A 6 -7.72 -16.06 59.48
N ALA A 7 -8.17 -16.49 58.31
CA ALA A 7 -8.06 -15.70 57.10
C ALA A 7 -8.93 -14.44 57.29
N THR A 8 -8.38 -13.40 57.92
CA THR A 8 -9.03 -12.09 57.98
C THR A 8 -9.09 -11.55 56.56
N SER A 9 -10.29 -11.54 55.97
CA SER A 9 -10.52 -10.98 54.64
C SER A 9 -10.04 -9.52 54.59
N TYR A 10 -9.27 -9.19 53.55
CA TYR A 10 -8.76 -7.82 53.30
C TYR A 10 -9.83 -6.90 52.70
N THR A 11 -10.94 -7.48 52.25
CA THR A 11 -12.06 -6.80 51.60
C THR A 11 -13.35 -7.15 52.32
N THR A 12 -14.22 -6.17 52.47
CA THR A 12 -15.56 -6.37 53.03
C THR A 12 -16.62 -6.45 51.95
N ASP A 13 -16.41 -5.73 50.84
CA ASP A 13 -17.38 -5.60 49.76
C ASP A 13 -16.68 -5.13 48.48
N ILE A 14 -17.28 -5.42 47.32
CA ILE A 14 -16.80 -5.03 45.99
C ILE A 14 -18.02 -4.63 45.15
N GLU A 15 -18.02 -3.38 44.68
CA GLU A 15 -19.01 -2.89 43.71
C GLU A 15 -18.34 -2.77 42.34
N ASP A 16 -19.02 -3.26 41.31
CA ASP A 16 -18.60 -3.19 39.91
C ASP A 16 -19.42 -2.12 39.19
N ILE A 17 -18.73 -1.10 38.65
CA ILE A 17 -19.32 0.00 37.89
C ILE A 17 -18.71 0.08 36.48
N SER A 18 -18.15 -1.04 36.00
CA SER A 18 -17.51 -1.16 34.69
C SER A 18 -18.48 -0.86 33.55
N ASP A 19 -17.94 -0.39 32.43
CA ASP A 19 -18.66 -0.18 31.17
C ASP A 19 -18.07 -1.03 30.04
N GLU A 20 -18.40 -0.72 28.78
CA GLU A 20 -17.91 -1.45 27.62
C GLU A 20 -16.39 -1.30 27.40
N PHE A 21 -15.79 -0.19 27.85
CA PHE A 21 -14.42 0.19 27.49
C PHE A 21 -13.46 0.19 28.69
N SER A 22 -13.98 0.10 29.91
CA SER A 22 -13.23 0.25 31.14
C SER A 22 -13.70 -0.69 32.24
N VAL A 23 -12.77 -1.06 33.12
CA VAL A 23 -13.04 -1.88 34.29
C VAL A 23 -12.82 -1.04 35.54
N ASP A 24 -13.91 -0.73 36.24
CA ASP A 24 -13.91 0.11 37.44
C ASP A 24 -14.51 -0.66 38.63
N LEU A 25 -13.66 -0.98 39.59
CA LEU A 25 -14.02 -1.74 40.79
C LEU A 25 -13.84 -0.89 42.05
N ILE A 26 -14.92 -0.70 42.81
CA ILE A 26 -14.90 -0.04 44.11
C ILE A 26 -14.76 -1.11 45.20
N VAL A 27 -13.58 -1.19 45.79
CA VAL A 27 -13.29 -2.16 46.85
C VAL A 27 -13.38 -1.52 48.23
N LYS A 28 -14.32 -1.97 49.06
CA LYS A 28 -14.41 -1.56 50.46
C LYS A 28 -13.50 -2.44 51.32
N MET A 29 -12.66 -1.81 52.12
CA MET A 29 -11.69 -2.48 53.01
C MET A 29 -12.00 -2.19 54.49
N PRO A 30 -11.77 -3.16 55.39
CA PRO A 30 -11.90 -2.91 56.83
C PRO A 30 -10.78 -1.95 57.31
N LYS A 31 -10.95 -1.31 58.48
CA LYS A 31 -9.99 -0.32 59.01
C LYS A 31 -8.54 -0.80 59.01
N ILE A 32 -8.32 -2.07 59.32
CA ILE A 32 -7.00 -2.74 59.30
C ILE A 32 -6.44 -2.81 57.87
N GLY A 33 -7.28 -3.15 56.88
CA GLY A 33 -6.91 -3.14 55.46
C GLY A 33 -6.58 -1.75 54.93
N SER A 34 -7.33 -0.74 55.36
CA SER A 34 -7.11 0.67 54.97
C SER A 34 -5.77 1.23 55.47
N GLN A 35 -5.29 0.79 56.64
CA GLN A 35 -3.95 1.16 57.13
C GLN A 35 -2.85 0.50 56.31
N ARG A 36 -3.03 -0.77 55.92
CA ARG A 36 -2.06 -1.53 55.11
C ARG A 36 -1.99 -1.05 53.66
N LYS A 37 -3.07 -0.47 53.11
CA LYS A 37 -3.07 0.19 51.78
C LYS A 37 -2.01 1.28 51.65
N LYS A 38 -1.61 1.94 52.75
CA LYS A 38 -0.58 2.99 52.74
C LYS A 38 0.83 2.45 52.54
N VAL A 39 1.04 1.14 52.66
CA VAL A 39 2.34 0.50 52.43
C VAL A 39 2.63 0.47 50.93
N HIS A 40 3.82 0.92 50.54
CA HIS A 40 4.23 0.95 49.14
C HIS A 40 4.16 -0.44 48.50
N GLY A 41 3.52 -0.54 47.33
CA GLY A 41 3.35 -1.80 46.59
C GLY A 41 2.33 -2.78 47.18
N PHE A 42 1.61 -2.42 48.26
CA PHE A 42 0.58 -3.28 48.83
C PHE A 42 -0.56 -3.54 47.83
N VAL A 43 -1.10 -2.47 47.23
CA VAL A 43 -2.24 -2.57 46.31
C VAL A 43 -1.89 -3.45 45.11
N THR A 44 -0.74 -3.22 44.47
CA THR A 44 -0.33 -3.95 43.27
C THR A 44 -0.05 -5.43 43.55
N LYS A 45 0.53 -5.77 44.70
CA LYS A 45 0.79 -7.16 45.10
C LYS A 45 -0.47 -7.88 45.57
N GLN A 46 -1.28 -7.23 46.41
CA GLN A 46 -2.44 -7.86 47.05
C GLN A 46 -3.58 -8.09 46.06
N PHE A 47 -3.85 -7.13 45.19
CA PHE A 47 -4.90 -7.23 44.17
C PHE A 47 -4.41 -7.80 42.84
N LYS A 48 -3.12 -8.21 42.76
CA LYS A 48 -2.53 -8.84 41.58
C LYS A 48 -2.67 -8.03 40.29
N PHE A 49 -2.67 -6.69 40.39
CA PHE A 49 -2.73 -5.79 39.22
C PHE A 49 -1.48 -5.81 38.33
N ARG A 50 -0.49 -6.65 38.66
CA ARG A 50 0.72 -6.83 37.85
C ARG A 50 0.80 -8.26 37.39
N SER A 51 0.63 -8.48 36.09
CA SER A 51 1.07 -9.68 35.40
C SER A 51 2.45 -9.44 34.77
N MET A 52 3.24 -10.50 34.63
CA MET A 52 4.50 -10.47 33.89
C MET A 52 4.34 -11.40 32.70
N ILE A 53 4.41 -10.85 31.50
CA ILE A 53 4.33 -11.61 30.26
C ILE A 53 5.76 -11.69 29.68
N PRO A 54 6.41 -12.86 29.71
CA PRO A 54 7.73 -13.01 29.12
C PRO A 54 7.65 -12.96 27.59
N THR A 55 8.47 -12.13 26.96
CA THR A 55 8.59 -12.02 25.49
C THR A 55 9.68 -12.94 24.91
N THR A 56 10.05 -13.99 25.64
CA THR A 56 11.20 -14.87 25.32
C THR A 56 10.94 -15.83 24.16
N ASN A 57 9.71 -15.89 23.63
CA ASN A 57 9.29 -16.87 22.64
C ASN A 57 8.65 -16.20 21.42
N MET A 58 9.46 -15.47 20.66
CA MET A 58 9.06 -14.86 19.38
C MET A 58 9.47 -15.78 18.24
N ASN A 59 8.61 -16.74 17.89
CA ASN A 59 8.82 -17.61 16.73
C ASN A 59 7.88 -17.16 15.62
N LEU A 60 8.44 -16.79 14.46
CA LEU A 60 7.67 -16.33 13.30
C LEU A 60 8.17 -17.04 12.04
N PHE A 61 7.33 -17.10 11.01
CA PHE A 61 7.77 -17.51 9.68
C PHE A 61 8.55 -16.37 9.05
N ASN A 62 9.74 -16.67 8.53
CA ASN A 62 10.48 -15.73 7.70
C ASN A 62 9.96 -15.72 6.25
N PHE A 63 10.51 -14.86 5.41
CA PHE A 63 10.13 -14.73 4.00
C PHE A 63 10.39 -16.00 3.16
N ALA A 64 11.20 -16.94 3.66
CA ALA A 64 11.41 -18.25 3.07
C ALA A 64 10.40 -19.32 3.57
N SER A 65 9.36 -18.90 4.30
CA SER A 65 8.36 -19.78 4.93
C SER A 65 8.95 -20.79 5.92
N THR A 66 10.10 -20.48 6.52
CA THR A 66 10.73 -21.29 7.58
C THR A 66 10.53 -20.63 8.93
N VAL A 67 10.35 -21.43 9.99
CA VAL A 67 10.19 -20.91 11.35
C VAL A 67 11.54 -20.45 11.88
N GLU A 68 11.63 -19.18 12.25
CA GLU A 68 12.81 -18.57 12.85
C GLU A 68 12.45 -18.03 14.24
N LYS A 69 13.39 -18.19 15.19
CA LYS A 69 13.25 -17.67 16.54
C LYS A 69 14.00 -16.35 16.68
N TYR A 70 13.27 -15.31 17.06
CA TYR A 70 13.77 -13.96 17.26
C TYR A 70 14.05 -13.70 18.74
N LYS A 71 15.15 -12.97 19.01
CA LYS A 71 15.53 -12.58 20.38
C LYS A 71 14.97 -11.22 20.77
N ASP A 72 14.80 -10.34 19.79
CA ASP A 72 14.42 -8.94 19.97
C ASP A 72 13.36 -8.56 18.91
N PRO A 73 12.24 -7.91 19.29
CA PRO A 73 11.31 -7.34 18.31
C PRO A 73 11.97 -6.40 17.29
N LEU A 74 13.05 -5.71 17.65
CA LEU A 74 13.79 -4.85 16.71
C LEU A 74 14.37 -5.63 15.53
N GLU A 75 14.79 -6.88 15.75
CA GLU A 75 15.29 -7.76 14.69
C GLU A 75 14.21 -8.05 13.64
N ILE A 76 12.98 -8.27 14.10
CA ILE A 76 11.82 -8.52 13.24
C ILE A 76 11.53 -7.27 12.39
N ILE A 77 11.50 -6.09 13.03
CA ILE A 77 11.24 -4.82 12.35
C ILE A 77 12.31 -4.54 11.29
N GLN A 78 13.58 -4.76 11.62
CA GLN A 78 14.69 -4.50 10.70
C GLN A 78 14.65 -5.42 9.48
N LYS A 79 14.42 -6.72 9.68
CA LYS A 79 14.24 -7.69 8.58
C LYS A 79 13.04 -7.33 7.71
N PHE A 80 11.93 -6.95 8.32
CA PHE A 80 10.73 -6.51 7.60
C PHE A 80 10.99 -5.26 6.76
N TYR A 81 11.63 -4.26 7.34
CA TYR A 81 11.90 -2.99 6.66
C TYR A 81 12.80 -3.18 5.43
N ASN A 82 13.88 -3.96 5.57
CA ASN A 82 14.79 -4.26 4.45
C ASN A 82 14.07 -5.03 3.33
N PHE A 83 13.25 -6.02 3.69
CA PHE A 83 12.45 -6.73 2.69
C PHE A 83 11.51 -5.79 1.94
N MET A 84 10.81 -4.90 2.64
CA MET A 84 9.92 -3.93 2.01
C MET A 84 10.67 -2.98 1.07
N LEU A 85 11.85 -2.51 1.46
CA LEU A 85 12.69 -1.68 0.59
C LEU A 85 13.09 -2.42 -0.70
N ASP A 86 13.49 -3.68 -0.60
CA ASP A 86 13.84 -4.49 -1.76
C ASP A 86 12.65 -4.69 -2.71
N GLN A 87 11.44 -4.87 -2.17
CA GLN A 87 10.24 -5.00 -2.99
C GLN A 87 9.90 -3.70 -3.72
N ILE A 88 9.97 -2.56 -3.02
CA ILE A 88 9.75 -1.24 -3.63
C ILE A 88 10.77 -0.98 -4.72
N ALA A 89 12.05 -1.29 -4.48
CA ALA A 89 13.10 -1.12 -5.48
C ALA A 89 12.87 -1.98 -6.74
N LYS A 90 12.36 -3.20 -6.59
CA LYS A 90 11.98 -4.06 -7.72
C LYS A 90 10.82 -3.46 -8.49
N GLU A 91 9.77 -3.03 -7.80
CA GLU A 91 8.59 -2.43 -8.44
C GLU A 91 8.94 -1.17 -9.24
N ILE A 92 9.82 -0.32 -8.71
CA ILE A 92 10.32 0.87 -9.43
C ILE A 92 11.12 0.46 -10.68
N ASN A 93 12.01 -0.53 -10.57
CA ASN A 93 12.77 -1.01 -11.73
C ASN A 93 11.85 -1.62 -12.79
N ASP A 94 10.87 -2.42 -12.39
CA ASP A 94 9.90 -3.02 -13.31
C ASP A 94 9.11 -1.92 -14.04
N LEU A 95 8.64 -0.88 -13.34
CA LEU A 95 8.01 0.29 -13.94
C LEU A 95 8.94 1.01 -14.94
N HIS A 96 10.22 1.19 -14.60
CA HIS A 96 11.20 1.82 -15.48
C HIS A 96 11.44 0.98 -16.76
N THR A 97 11.49 -0.34 -16.65
CA THR A 97 11.64 -1.22 -17.83
C THR A 97 10.41 -1.19 -18.74
N LEU A 98 9.20 -1.06 -18.17
CA LEU A 98 7.97 -0.90 -18.94
C LEU A 98 7.93 0.46 -19.67
N GLY A 99 8.45 1.52 -19.06
CA GLY A 99 8.57 2.84 -19.70
C GLY A 99 9.56 2.88 -20.85
N ALA A 100 10.74 2.26 -20.69
CA ALA A 100 11.78 2.23 -21.72
C ALA A 100 11.33 1.50 -23.00
N GLY A 101 10.54 0.43 -22.88
CA GLY A 101 9.99 -0.28 -24.03
C GLY A 101 8.99 0.54 -24.85
N GLY A 102 8.22 1.42 -24.21
CA GLY A 102 7.27 2.32 -24.88
C GLY A 102 7.97 3.39 -25.73
N ASP A 103 9.00 4.03 -25.17
CA ASP A 103 9.77 5.08 -25.84
C ASP A 103 10.50 4.54 -27.10
N ASP A 104 10.99 3.30 -27.06
CA ASP A 104 11.66 2.66 -28.20
C ASP A 104 10.69 2.33 -29.34
N VAL A 105 9.47 1.86 -29.01
CA VAL A 105 8.42 1.57 -29.99
C VAL A 105 7.92 2.86 -30.67
N ASP A 106 7.74 3.92 -29.90
CA ASP A 106 7.34 5.23 -30.43
C ASP A 106 8.43 5.85 -31.31
N ASN A 107 9.70 5.70 -30.92
CA ASN A 107 10.83 6.15 -31.73
C ASN A 107 10.93 5.38 -33.06
N MET A 108 10.74 4.05 -33.02
CA MET A 108 10.69 3.20 -34.22
C MET A 108 9.54 3.59 -35.15
N ASN A 109 8.34 3.82 -34.61
CA ASN A 109 7.18 4.26 -35.38
C ASN A 109 7.39 5.64 -35.99
N LYS A 110 7.96 6.59 -35.24
CA LYS A 110 8.32 7.93 -35.72
C LYS A 110 9.35 7.87 -36.84
N LYS A 111 10.36 7.00 -36.73
CA LYS A 111 11.36 6.76 -37.78
C LYS A 111 10.72 6.17 -39.05
N ARG A 112 9.80 5.22 -38.90
CA ARG A 112 9.05 4.63 -40.03
C ARG A 112 8.17 5.65 -40.74
N ARG A 113 7.47 6.52 -40.02
CA ARG A 113 6.68 7.63 -40.59
C ARG A 113 7.54 8.58 -41.42
N ARG A 114 8.67 9.04 -40.86
CA ARG A 114 9.63 9.91 -41.58
C ARG A 114 10.16 9.29 -42.87
N MET A 115 10.46 7.99 -42.86
CA MET A 115 10.92 7.28 -44.06
C MET A 115 9.83 7.18 -45.12
N SER A 116 8.58 6.92 -44.71
CA SER A 116 7.42 6.90 -45.62
C SER A 116 7.18 8.26 -46.26
N GLU A 117 7.21 9.34 -45.47
CA GLU A 117 7.06 10.71 -45.97
C GLU A 117 8.17 11.10 -46.95
N ARG A 118 9.42 10.72 -46.68
CA ARG A 118 10.54 10.94 -47.61
C ARG A 118 10.33 10.20 -48.92
N LYS A 119 9.85 8.95 -48.89
CA LYS A 119 9.52 8.18 -50.09
C LYS A 119 8.37 8.83 -50.87
N LYS A 120 7.31 9.25 -50.18
CA LYS A 120 6.19 9.99 -50.80
C LYS A 120 6.68 11.27 -51.48
N LYS A 121 7.45 12.12 -50.78
CA LYS A 121 8.01 13.36 -51.34
C LYS A 121 8.88 13.08 -52.56
N LYS A 122 9.76 12.06 -52.50
CA LYS A 122 10.60 11.66 -53.64
C LYS A 122 9.75 11.23 -54.84
N TRP A 123 8.71 10.42 -54.59
CA TRP A 123 7.77 9.98 -55.63
C TRP A 123 7.01 11.16 -56.24
N TYR A 124 6.53 12.11 -55.45
CA TYR A 124 5.89 13.33 -55.95
C TYR A 124 6.86 14.16 -56.78
N THR A 125 8.10 14.36 -56.36
CA THR A 125 9.08 15.11 -57.16
C THR A 125 9.47 14.39 -58.46
N GLU A 126 9.55 13.06 -58.44
CA GLU A 126 9.87 12.26 -59.63
C GLU A 126 8.70 12.22 -60.62
N THR A 127 7.45 12.20 -60.15
CA THR A 127 6.25 12.22 -60.99
C THR A 127 5.88 13.61 -61.49
N LEU A 128 6.09 14.68 -60.70
CA LEU A 128 5.91 16.07 -61.16
C LEU A 128 6.89 16.43 -62.28
N ASN A 129 8.15 15.98 -62.17
CA ASN A 129 9.18 16.21 -63.19
C ASN A 129 8.91 15.41 -64.48
N HIS A 130 8.02 14.41 -64.44
CA HIS A 130 7.58 13.66 -65.61
C HIS A 130 6.29 14.20 -66.25
N GLN A 131 5.65 15.22 -65.66
CA GLN A 131 4.38 15.78 -66.15
C GLN A 131 4.47 17.24 -66.64
N LEU A 132 5.66 17.83 -66.70
CA LEU A 132 5.86 19.11 -67.37
C LEU A 132 6.18 18.91 -68.85
N ASP A 133 5.26 18.24 -69.55
CA ASP A 133 4.96 18.59 -70.93
C ASP A 133 3.46 18.42 -71.19
N GLU A 134 2.85 19.56 -71.48
CA GLU A 134 1.55 19.79 -72.10
C GLU A 134 0.23 19.47 -71.34
N LYS A 135 -0.41 20.57 -70.91
CA LYS A 135 -1.88 20.80 -70.84
C LYS A 135 -2.71 19.92 -69.89
N SER A 136 -3.26 20.54 -68.84
CA SER A 136 -4.69 20.40 -68.50
C SER A 136 -5.11 21.39 -67.43
N GLY A 137 -5.97 22.34 -67.80
CA GLY A 137 -6.76 23.10 -66.84
C GLY A 137 -7.89 22.22 -66.31
N ARG A 138 -7.70 21.61 -65.15
CA ARG A 138 -8.79 21.17 -64.26
C ARG A 138 -8.19 20.77 -62.92
N MET A 139 -8.34 21.64 -61.94
CA MET A 139 -8.21 21.28 -60.54
C MET A 139 -9.46 21.77 -59.83
N GLU A 140 -10.57 21.08 -60.10
CA GLU A 140 -11.74 21.11 -59.22
C GLU A 140 -11.51 20.09 -58.11
N GLU A 141 -11.70 20.55 -56.88
CA GLU A 141 -11.99 19.83 -55.64
C GLU A 141 -11.57 18.35 -55.56
N PHE A 142 -10.47 18.11 -54.85
CA PHE A 142 -10.42 16.97 -53.93
C PHE A 142 -10.25 17.54 -52.52
N LYS A 143 -11.38 17.84 -51.89
CA LYS A 143 -11.46 17.87 -50.42
C LYS A 143 -11.08 16.47 -49.94
N SER A 144 -10.05 16.38 -49.11
CA SER A 144 -9.51 15.15 -48.58
C SER A 144 -10.56 14.40 -47.75
N GLU A 145 -10.77 13.13 -48.08
CA GLU A 145 -11.54 12.18 -47.24
C GLU A 145 -10.93 12.00 -45.83
N ASP A 146 -9.74 12.52 -45.57
CA ASP A 146 -9.08 12.49 -44.25
C ASP A 146 -9.74 13.38 -43.19
N ASP A 147 -10.55 14.38 -43.58
CA ASP A 147 -11.28 15.21 -42.60
C ASP A 147 -12.49 14.48 -41.99
N ARG A 148 -12.96 13.37 -42.59
CA ARG A 148 -14.09 12.59 -42.07
C ARG A 148 -13.71 11.61 -40.95
N LEU A 149 -12.42 11.37 -40.73
CA LEU A 149 -11.97 10.47 -39.66
C LEU A 149 -11.71 11.19 -38.33
N VAL A 150 -11.77 12.52 -38.31
CA VAL A 150 -11.67 13.31 -37.07
C VAL A 150 -13.01 13.37 -36.32
N GLU A 151 -14.14 13.19 -37.02
CA GLU A 151 -15.49 13.36 -36.43
C GLU A 151 -16.06 12.09 -35.76
N ILE A 152 -15.44 10.91 -35.96
CA ILE A 152 -15.91 9.64 -35.36
C ILE A 152 -15.13 9.29 -34.06
N GLY A 153 -14.05 10.01 -33.76
CA GLY A 153 -13.23 9.78 -32.56
C GLY A 153 -13.61 10.58 -31.30
N GLN A 154 -14.59 11.50 -31.39
CA GLN A 154 -14.98 12.38 -30.27
C GLN A 154 -16.30 11.98 -29.58
N GLY A 155 -16.77 10.73 -29.78
CA GLY A 155 -18.02 10.23 -29.20
C GLY A 155 -17.90 9.12 -28.14
N LEU A 156 -16.69 8.76 -27.70
CA LEU A 156 -16.47 7.66 -26.73
C LEU A 156 -15.70 8.09 -25.46
N GLU A 157 -15.76 9.37 -25.10
CA GLU A 157 -15.56 9.79 -23.72
C GLU A 157 -16.93 10.02 -23.09
N CYS A 158 -17.42 9.02 -22.35
CA CYS A 158 -18.31 9.11 -21.18
C CYS A 158 -18.93 7.72 -20.96
N ASN A 159 -18.32 6.90 -20.11
CA ASN A 159 -18.98 5.98 -19.15
C ASN A 159 -17.94 5.05 -18.52
N ALA A 160 -17.13 5.57 -17.61
CA ALA A 160 -16.37 4.76 -16.64
C ALA A 160 -16.02 5.58 -15.38
N ARG A 161 -17.05 6.10 -14.73
CA ARG A 161 -17.16 6.42 -13.30
C ARG A 161 -18.63 6.11 -12.99
N GLU A 162 -19.02 5.22 -12.09
CA GLU A 162 -18.60 5.02 -10.71
C GLU A 162 -18.81 3.55 -10.32
N PHE A 163 -17.78 2.89 -9.79
CA PHE A 163 -17.92 1.85 -8.77
C PHE A 163 -16.70 1.97 -7.85
N ILE A 164 -17.02 2.05 -6.55
CA ILE A 164 -16.20 2.33 -5.37
C ILE A 164 -16.19 3.82 -4.97
#